data_AF-A0A5N9HPZ6-F1
#
_entry.id   AF-A0A5N9HPZ6-F1
#
_cell.length_a   1.000
_cell.length_b   1.000
_cell.length_c   1.000
_cell.angle_alpha   90.00
_cell.angle_beta   90.00
_cell.angle_gamma   90.00
#
_symmetry.space_group_name_H-M   'P 1'
#
loop_
_entity.id
_entity.type
_entity.pdbx_description
1 polymer ?
#
loop_
_entity_poly.entity_id
_entity_poly.type
_entity_poly.pdbx_seq_one_letter_code
_entity_poly.pdbx_strand_id
1 'polypeptide(L)'
;MSQKFSVRPRKTDLEKHRQNLLMALIEGDSVGATRLVDDVVSKRWEPSYVYVHLVGHCLAEIGMRWHSGDLKIAVEHRATQIALRLLSHAQSFYLNGKSIGRKAVVTSVEGDRHAIGGLSFADLLRFDGWDVHFLGADSPVNTVVEMVSDELPDLVGLSVNIEALVPKAVDTIQALKNLQKPPAVVVGGYASYVDSITGADFHGADALGAIQWVRKHFDLDSSSVPIEVLLEELGQRIQVLRKDKGLSQQGLATAAGLDRSYISAVEHGKQNVSFATLKGIGDALDVSVGDLVAG
;
A
#
# COMPACT_ATOMS: atom_id res chain seq x y z
N MET A 1 -7.79 3.85 8.38
CA MET A 1 -6.38 3.43 8.18
C MET A 1 -5.56 3.94 9.36
N SER A 2 -4.48 3.25 9.78
CA SER A 2 -3.57 3.80 10.80
C SER A 2 -2.81 4.99 10.21
N GLN A 3 -3.27 6.21 10.50
CA GLN A 3 -2.85 7.50 9.90
C GLN A 3 -1.37 7.93 10.16
N LYS A 4 -0.43 7.01 10.37
CA LYS A 4 0.98 7.36 10.57
C LYS A 4 1.73 7.65 9.26
N PHE A 5 1.20 7.25 8.11
CA PHE A 5 1.89 7.30 6.81
C PHE A 5 0.95 7.70 5.66
N SER A 6 0.68 9.00 5.51
CA SER A 6 -0.21 9.54 4.46
C SER A 6 0.47 10.58 3.55
N VAL A 7 1.78 10.79 3.73
CA VAL A 7 2.49 11.84 2.97
C VAL A 7 2.70 11.37 1.54
N ARG A 8 2.13 12.13 0.60
CA ARG A 8 2.47 12.01 -0.83
C ARG A 8 3.63 12.93 -1.15
N PRO A 9 4.79 12.42 -1.59
CA PRO A 9 5.95 13.24 -1.86
C PRO A 9 5.73 14.20 -3.02
N ARG A 10 6.43 15.34 -2.96
CA ARG A 10 6.59 16.20 -4.14
C ARG A 10 7.32 15.43 -5.24
N LYS A 11 6.96 15.70 -6.49
CA LYS A 11 7.56 15.03 -7.67
C LYS A 11 9.09 15.10 -7.67
N THR A 12 9.66 16.26 -7.32
CA THR A 12 11.11 16.47 -7.25
C THR A 12 11.78 15.61 -6.18
N ASP A 13 11.12 15.43 -5.03
CA ASP A 13 11.65 14.60 -3.96
C ASP A 13 11.59 13.13 -4.36
N LEU A 14 10.46 12.67 -4.89
CA LEU A 14 10.33 11.30 -5.39
C LEU A 14 11.41 10.96 -6.42
N GLU A 15 11.64 11.84 -7.40
CA GLU A 15 12.63 11.60 -8.45
C GLU A 15 14.06 11.52 -7.90
N LYS A 16 14.40 12.39 -6.94
CA LYS A 16 15.70 12.32 -6.27
C LYS A 16 15.89 10.99 -5.53
N HIS A 17 14.88 10.49 -4.82
CA HIS A 17 14.99 9.21 -4.11
C HIS A 17 15.02 8.03 -5.07
N ARG A 18 14.31 8.09 -6.19
CA ARG A 18 14.39 7.08 -7.26
C ARG A 18 15.78 6.97 -7.84
N GLN A 19 16.38 8.10 -8.21
CA GLN A 19 17.74 8.10 -8.78
C GLN A 19 18.76 7.54 -7.78
N ASN A 20 18.70 7.97 -6.52
CA ASN A 20 19.62 7.50 -5.48
C ASN A 20 19.42 6.01 -5.17
N LEU A 21 18.17 5.55 -5.07
CA LEU A 21 17.88 4.15 -4.77
C LEU A 21 18.26 3.25 -5.95
N LEU A 22 17.99 3.68 -7.18
CA LEU A 22 18.38 2.96 -8.39
C LEU A 22 19.90 2.74 -8.43
N MET A 23 20.69 3.78 -8.17
CA MET A 23 22.14 3.67 -8.11
C MET A 23 22.59 2.73 -6.99
N ALA A 24 22.05 2.86 -5.78
CA ALA A 24 22.39 1.99 -4.66
C ALA A 24 22.08 0.51 -4.96
N LEU A 25 20.94 0.22 -5.61
CA LEU A 25 20.57 -1.14 -6.02
C LEU A 25 21.51 -1.70 -7.08
N ILE A 26 21.85 -0.91 -8.11
CA ILE A 26 22.78 -1.30 -9.18
C ILE A 26 24.17 -1.58 -8.60
N GLU A 27 24.67 -0.71 -7.73
CA GLU A 27 25.99 -0.84 -7.10
C GLU A 27 26.04 -1.93 -6.03
N GLY A 28 24.88 -2.36 -5.52
CA GLY A 28 24.77 -3.34 -4.45
C GLY A 28 24.97 -2.75 -3.06
N ASP A 29 24.84 -1.43 -2.91
CA ASP A 29 24.92 -0.72 -1.62
C ASP A 29 23.64 -0.93 -0.80
N SER A 30 23.56 -2.11 -0.17
CA SER A 30 22.42 -2.47 0.70
C SER A 30 22.26 -1.53 1.90
N VAL A 31 23.35 -0.94 2.40
CA VAL A 31 23.33 -0.05 3.56
C VAL A 31 22.78 1.32 3.15
N GLY A 32 23.28 1.89 2.05
CA GLY A 32 22.76 3.12 1.48
C GLY A 32 21.30 2.99 1.05
N ALA A 33 20.93 1.87 0.42
CA ALA A 33 19.55 1.59 0.05
C ALA A 33 18.62 1.53 1.28
N THR A 34 19.05 0.92 2.38
CA THR A 34 18.29 0.89 3.64
C THR A 34 18.09 2.28 4.20
N ARG A 35 19.15 3.11 4.24
CA ARG A 35 19.05 4.51 4.71
C ARG A 35 18.07 5.35 3.88
N LEU A 36 17.99 5.12 2.57
CA LEU A 36 17.04 5.80 1.70
C LEU A 36 15.59 5.42 2.04
N VAL A 37 15.35 4.15 2.36
CA VAL A 37 14.04 3.69 2.84
C VAL A 37 13.71 4.27 4.22
N ASP A 38 14.67 4.27 5.15
CA ASP A 38 14.50 4.89 6.47
C ASP A 38 14.12 6.38 6.35
N ASP A 39 14.77 7.10 5.44
CA ASP A 39 14.51 8.51 5.21
C ASP A 39 13.06 8.75 4.71
N VAL A 40 12.58 7.99 3.72
CA VAL A 40 11.19 8.16 3.22
C VAL A 40 10.13 7.70 4.24
N VAL A 41 10.43 6.66 5.02
CA VAL A 41 9.59 6.22 6.13
C VAL A 41 9.54 7.29 7.23
N SER A 42 10.67 7.91 7.58
CA SER A 42 10.72 8.99 8.56
C SER A 42 9.93 10.23 8.12
N LYS A 43 9.87 10.47 6.81
CA LYS A 43 9.02 11.49 6.15
C LYS A 43 7.56 11.07 6.03
N ARG A 44 7.20 9.91 6.59
CA ARG A 44 5.83 9.36 6.65
C ARG A 44 5.20 9.13 5.28
N TRP A 45 6.01 8.75 4.29
CA TRP A 45 5.49 8.47 2.95
C TRP A 45 4.47 7.32 2.98
N GLU A 46 3.37 7.52 2.26
CA GLU A 46 2.33 6.52 2.08
C GLU A 46 2.93 5.20 1.56
N PRO A 47 2.49 4.02 2.05
CA PRO A 47 3.04 2.73 1.63
C PRO A 47 3.07 2.54 0.11
N SER A 48 2.02 2.98 -0.59
CA SER A 48 1.93 2.93 -2.06
C SER A 48 3.11 3.63 -2.75
N TYR A 49 3.58 4.75 -2.20
CA TYR A 49 4.72 5.48 -2.75
C TYR A 49 6.05 4.76 -2.52
N VAL A 50 6.24 4.12 -1.37
CA VAL A 50 7.47 3.39 -1.07
C VAL A 50 7.53 2.08 -1.87
N TYR A 51 6.44 1.30 -1.86
CA TYR A 51 6.38 -0.01 -2.50
C TYR A 51 6.35 0.11 -4.03
N VAL A 52 5.41 0.87 -4.58
CA VAL A 52 5.16 0.90 -6.03
C VAL A 52 5.99 1.99 -6.69
N HIS A 53 5.89 3.23 -6.21
CA HIS A 53 6.48 4.36 -6.91
C HIS A 53 7.98 4.54 -6.68
N LEU A 54 8.56 3.96 -5.63
CA LEU A 54 9.99 4.02 -5.33
C LEU A 54 10.66 2.68 -5.64
N VAL A 55 10.42 1.64 -4.83
CA VAL A 55 11.10 0.34 -4.98
C VAL A 55 10.70 -0.36 -6.29
N GLY A 56 9.40 -0.48 -6.55
CA GLY A 56 8.87 -1.09 -7.78
C GLY A 56 9.36 -0.38 -9.05
N HIS A 57 9.40 0.95 -9.03
CA HIS A 57 9.95 1.74 -10.14
C HIS A 57 11.42 1.44 -10.41
N CYS A 58 12.27 1.42 -9.38
CA CYS A 58 13.69 1.11 -9.55
C CYS A 58 13.91 -0.31 -10.09
N LEU A 59 13.11 -1.29 -9.64
CA LEU A 59 13.22 -2.67 -10.13
C LEU A 59 12.76 -2.82 -11.58
N ALA A 60 11.69 -2.12 -11.98
CA ALA A 60 11.25 -2.09 -13.37
C ALA A 60 12.34 -1.53 -14.29
N GLU A 61 13.00 -0.45 -13.87
CA GLU A 61 14.13 0.15 -14.60
C GLU A 61 15.33 -0.80 -14.69
N ILE A 62 15.70 -1.47 -13.59
CA ILE A 62 16.78 -2.47 -13.60
C ILE A 62 16.43 -3.65 -14.52
N GLY A 63 15.18 -4.11 -14.50
CA GLY A 63 14.69 -5.17 -15.39
C GLY A 63 14.78 -4.77 -16.87
N MET A 64 14.38 -3.53 -17.22
CA MET A 64 14.52 -3.01 -18.58
C MET A 64 15.99 -2.94 -19.02
N ARG A 65 16.89 -2.43 -18.16
CA ARG A 65 18.32 -2.34 -18.46
C ARG A 65 19.01 -3.71 -18.56
N TRP A 66 18.52 -4.70 -17.82
CA TRP A 66 18.97 -6.07 -18.01
C TRP A 66 18.50 -6.62 -19.35
N HIS A 67 17.23 -6.42 -19.69
CA HIS A 67 16.66 -6.89 -20.96
C HIS A 67 17.33 -6.25 -22.19
N SER A 68 17.73 -4.97 -22.11
CA SER A 68 18.51 -4.29 -23.16
C SER A 68 19.97 -4.72 -23.24
N GLY A 69 20.48 -5.45 -22.23
CA GLY A 69 21.88 -5.85 -22.13
C GLY A 69 22.82 -4.84 -21.45
N ASP A 70 22.28 -3.71 -20.96
CA ASP A 70 23.05 -2.68 -20.25
C ASP A 70 23.50 -3.14 -18.85
N LEU A 71 22.73 -4.04 -18.22
CA LEU A 71 23.06 -4.67 -16.94
C LEU A 71 23.17 -6.19 -17.07
N LYS A 72 24.11 -6.76 -16.32
CA LYS A 72 24.25 -8.22 -16.20
C LYS A 72 23.14 -8.77 -15.31
N ILE A 73 22.69 -9.99 -15.60
CA ILE A 73 21.70 -10.72 -14.78
C ILE A 73 22.09 -10.81 -13.30
N ALA A 74 23.39 -10.94 -12.99
CA ALA A 74 23.87 -10.97 -11.60
C ALA A 74 23.61 -9.65 -10.84
N VAL A 75 23.58 -8.51 -11.55
CA VAL A 75 23.24 -7.21 -10.96
C VAL A 75 21.75 -7.14 -10.68
N GLU A 76 20.92 -7.57 -11.63
CA GLU A 76 19.47 -7.65 -11.43
C GLU A 76 19.13 -8.56 -10.24
N HIS A 77 19.66 -9.79 -10.20
CA HIS A 77 19.42 -10.72 -9.09
C HIS A 77 19.83 -10.11 -7.74
N ARG A 78 20.99 -9.45 -7.68
CA ARG A 78 21.44 -8.78 -6.44
C ARG A 78 20.51 -7.65 -6.04
N ALA A 79 20.11 -6.80 -6.98
CA ALA A 79 19.19 -5.70 -6.74
C ALA A 79 17.83 -6.21 -6.23
N THR A 80 17.29 -7.26 -6.83
CA THR A 80 16.06 -7.94 -6.41
C THR A 80 16.16 -8.47 -4.98
N GLN A 81 17.28 -9.09 -4.59
CA GLN A 81 17.49 -9.54 -3.20
C GLN A 81 17.61 -8.38 -2.20
N ILE A 82 18.23 -7.26 -2.59
CA ILE A 82 18.25 -6.06 -1.74
C ILE A 82 16.83 -5.50 -1.60
N ALA A 83 16.10 -5.36 -2.69
CA ALA A 83 14.74 -4.82 -2.68
C ALA A 83 13.77 -5.65 -1.83
N LEU A 84 13.86 -6.99 -1.87
CA LEU A 84 13.06 -7.85 -0.97
C LEU A 84 13.32 -7.53 0.51
N ARG A 85 14.59 -7.31 0.90
CA ARG A 85 14.94 -6.91 2.26
C ARG A 85 14.43 -5.50 2.58
N LEU A 86 14.48 -4.58 1.62
CA LEU A 86 13.94 -3.22 1.79
C LEU A 86 12.42 -3.22 2.00
N LEU A 87 11.67 -4.04 1.27
CA LEU A 87 10.22 -4.15 1.45
C LEU A 87 9.88 -4.76 2.81
N SER A 88 10.56 -5.83 3.21
CA SER A 88 10.39 -6.42 4.55
C SER A 88 10.77 -5.44 5.67
N HIS A 89 11.83 -4.65 5.46
CA HIS A 89 12.24 -3.60 6.39
C HIS A 89 11.18 -2.49 6.48
N ALA A 90 10.70 -1.99 5.33
CA ALA A 90 9.66 -0.98 5.26
C ALA A 90 8.35 -1.45 5.94
N GLN A 91 7.96 -2.71 5.70
CA GLN A 91 6.80 -3.35 6.31
C GLN A 91 6.82 -3.23 7.85
N SER A 92 8.00 -3.35 8.48
CA SER A 92 8.12 -3.27 9.95
C SER A 92 7.72 -1.91 10.55
N PHE A 93 7.72 -0.84 9.74
CA PHE A 93 7.29 0.49 10.16
C PHE A 93 5.81 0.74 9.92
N TYR A 94 5.23 0.09 8.93
CA TYR A 94 3.81 0.23 8.59
C TYR A 94 2.97 -0.70 9.47
N LEU A 95 2.05 -0.11 10.25
CA LEU A 95 1.10 -0.89 11.01
C LEU A 95 0.06 -1.50 10.05
N ASN A 96 -0.27 -2.77 10.26
CA ASN A 96 -1.42 -3.38 9.59
C ASN A 96 -2.68 -2.55 9.86
N GLY A 97 -3.57 -2.51 8.86
CA GLY A 97 -4.88 -1.88 9.01
C GLY A 97 -5.68 -2.57 10.12
N LYS A 98 -6.68 -1.86 10.65
CA LYS A 98 -7.68 -2.53 11.51
C LYS A 98 -8.32 -3.65 10.70
N SER A 99 -8.43 -4.83 11.29
CA SER A 99 -9.02 -5.98 10.60
C SER A 99 -10.40 -5.61 10.04
N ILE A 100 -10.58 -5.86 8.75
CA ILE A 100 -11.86 -5.67 8.05
C ILE A 100 -12.66 -6.99 7.95
N GLY A 101 -12.17 -8.07 8.58
CA GLY A 101 -12.80 -9.39 8.53
C GLY A 101 -12.78 -10.06 7.16
N ARG A 102 -11.87 -9.63 6.26
CA ARG A 102 -11.71 -10.19 4.91
C ARG A 102 -10.36 -10.88 4.75
N LYS A 103 -10.35 -11.96 3.99
CA LYS A 103 -9.16 -12.78 3.74
C LYS A 103 -8.74 -12.74 2.26
N ALA A 104 -7.44 -12.77 2.01
CA ALA A 104 -6.89 -12.87 0.66
C ALA A 104 -5.77 -13.92 0.57
N VAL A 105 -5.67 -14.58 -0.58
CA VAL A 105 -4.51 -15.39 -0.97
C VAL A 105 -3.82 -14.71 -2.15
N VAL A 106 -2.50 -14.50 -2.08
CA VAL A 106 -1.73 -13.85 -3.15
C VAL A 106 -0.54 -14.72 -3.54
N THR A 107 -0.32 -14.91 -4.84
CA THR A 107 0.80 -15.69 -5.36
C THR A 107 1.15 -15.33 -6.80
N SER A 108 2.37 -15.65 -7.23
CA SER A 108 2.66 -15.78 -8.66
C SER A 108 2.19 -17.13 -9.19
N VAL A 109 1.84 -17.17 -10.48
CA VAL A 109 1.37 -18.39 -11.14
C VAL A 109 2.49 -19.43 -11.28
N GLU A 110 2.10 -20.69 -11.50
CA GLU A 110 3.01 -21.79 -11.77
C GLU A 110 4.03 -21.45 -12.87
N GLY A 111 5.31 -21.70 -12.60
CA GLY A 111 6.45 -21.38 -13.46
C GLY A 111 6.95 -19.94 -13.34
N ASP A 112 6.18 -19.01 -12.74
CA ASP A 112 6.58 -17.62 -12.60
C ASP A 112 7.28 -17.37 -11.26
N ARG A 113 8.57 -17.04 -11.33
CA ARG A 113 9.43 -16.80 -10.15
C ARG A 113 9.44 -15.35 -9.67
N HIS A 114 8.72 -14.44 -10.34
CA HIS A 114 8.68 -13.04 -9.97
C HIS A 114 7.69 -12.81 -8.83
N ALA A 115 8.21 -12.66 -7.60
CA ALA A 115 7.38 -12.54 -6.39
C ALA A 115 7.10 -11.09 -5.95
N ILE A 116 7.91 -10.11 -6.35
CA ILE A 116 7.91 -8.76 -5.74
C ILE A 116 6.59 -8.01 -5.98
N GLY A 117 6.01 -8.12 -7.18
CA GLY A 117 4.71 -7.51 -7.49
C GLY A 117 3.60 -8.07 -6.61
N GLY A 118 3.54 -9.40 -6.48
CA GLY A 118 2.60 -10.09 -5.58
C GLY A 118 2.82 -9.73 -4.11
N LEU A 119 4.07 -9.67 -3.65
CA LEU A 119 4.40 -9.25 -2.29
C LEU A 119 3.95 -7.81 -2.02
N SER A 120 4.21 -6.89 -2.96
CA SER A 120 3.77 -5.49 -2.84
C SER A 120 2.25 -5.39 -2.74
N PHE A 121 1.53 -6.13 -3.58
CA PHE A 121 0.06 -6.16 -3.51
C PHE A 121 -0.44 -6.77 -2.19
N ALA A 122 0.16 -7.87 -1.73
CA ALA A 122 -0.17 -8.50 -0.47
C ALA A 122 0.03 -7.55 0.73
N ASP A 123 1.13 -6.81 0.76
CA ASP A 123 1.41 -5.83 1.82
C ASP A 123 0.45 -4.65 1.78
N LEU A 124 0.12 -4.12 0.60
CA LEU A 124 -0.89 -3.05 0.47
C LEU A 124 -2.27 -3.49 0.98
N LEU A 125 -2.67 -4.74 0.71
CA LEU A 125 -3.90 -5.30 1.28
C LEU A 125 -3.81 -5.42 2.83
N ARG A 126 -2.68 -5.85 3.38
CA ARG A 126 -2.47 -5.89 4.86
C ARG A 126 -2.57 -4.51 5.48
N PHE A 127 -2.06 -3.47 4.82
CA PHE A 127 -2.19 -2.09 5.29
C PHE A 127 -3.64 -1.59 5.24
N ASP A 128 -4.45 -2.14 4.33
CA ASP A 128 -5.90 -1.94 4.28
C ASP A 128 -6.69 -2.81 5.29
N GLY A 129 -6.01 -3.68 6.05
CA GLY A 129 -6.60 -4.47 7.12
C GLY A 129 -7.09 -5.87 6.71
N TRP A 130 -6.74 -6.31 5.49
CA TRP A 130 -6.97 -7.69 5.06
C TRP A 130 -6.07 -8.66 5.83
N ASP A 131 -6.59 -9.85 6.09
CA ASP A 131 -5.78 -11.00 6.48
C ASP A 131 -5.26 -11.69 5.21
N VAL A 132 -3.94 -11.68 4.98
CA VAL A 132 -3.35 -12.04 3.69
C VAL A 132 -2.36 -13.17 3.82
N HIS A 133 -2.64 -14.29 3.15
CA HIS A 133 -1.72 -15.38 2.91
C HIS A 133 -0.95 -15.14 1.61
N PHE A 134 0.35 -14.84 1.71
CA PHE A 134 1.22 -14.72 0.55
C PHE A 134 2.02 -16.01 0.36
N LEU A 135 1.77 -16.74 -0.73
CA LEU A 135 2.39 -18.04 -1.00
C LEU A 135 3.78 -17.93 -1.65
N GLY A 136 4.14 -16.73 -2.11
CA GLY A 136 5.37 -16.50 -2.87
C GLY A 136 5.16 -16.63 -4.36
N ALA A 137 6.14 -17.23 -5.03
CA ALA A 137 6.16 -17.43 -6.47
C ALA A 137 5.96 -18.90 -6.83
N ASP A 138 5.75 -19.19 -8.12
CA ASP A 138 5.76 -20.54 -8.67
C ASP A 138 4.77 -21.48 -7.95
N SER A 139 3.55 -21.01 -7.70
CA SER A 139 2.52 -21.83 -7.02
C SER A 139 1.71 -22.64 -8.04
N PRO A 140 1.75 -23.99 -7.97
CA PRO A 140 0.92 -24.85 -8.81
C PRO A 140 -0.58 -24.64 -8.58
N VAL A 141 -1.37 -24.83 -9.64
CA VAL A 141 -2.84 -24.64 -9.62
C VAL A 141 -3.50 -25.39 -8.46
N ASN A 142 -3.15 -26.65 -8.25
CA ASN A 142 -3.72 -27.50 -7.21
C ASN A 142 -3.41 -26.99 -5.80
N THR A 143 -2.20 -26.48 -5.57
CA THR A 143 -1.81 -25.88 -4.27
C THR A 143 -2.59 -24.61 -4.00
N VAL A 144 -2.83 -23.77 -5.01
CA VAL A 144 -3.66 -22.58 -4.86
C VAL A 144 -5.12 -22.97 -4.54
N VAL A 145 -5.66 -23.95 -5.24
CA VAL A 145 -7.03 -24.45 -5.02
C VAL A 145 -7.20 -25.06 -3.63
N GLU A 146 -6.23 -25.84 -3.15
CA GLU A 146 -6.20 -26.41 -1.80
C GLU A 146 -6.23 -25.29 -0.74
N MET A 147 -5.32 -24.32 -0.87
CA MET A 147 -5.26 -23.18 0.04
C MET A 147 -6.56 -22.37 0.08
N VAL A 148 -7.18 -22.14 -1.08
CA VAL A 148 -8.46 -21.42 -1.17
C VAL A 148 -9.61 -22.22 -0.56
N SER A 149 -9.58 -23.55 -0.71
CA SER A 149 -10.60 -24.43 -0.13
C SER A 149 -10.52 -24.47 1.40
N ASP A 150 -9.30 -24.43 1.95
CA ASP A 150 -9.05 -24.48 3.39
C ASP A 150 -9.31 -23.14 4.07
N GLU A 151 -8.81 -22.04 3.51
CA GLU A 151 -8.90 -20.72 4.14
C GLU A 151 -10.15 -19.92 3.79
N LEU A 152 -10.85 -20.31 2.73
CA LEU A 152 -12.04 -19.64 2.19
C LEU A 152 -11.85 -18.11 2.04
N PRO A 153 -10.80 -17.65 1.31
CA PRO A 153 -10.56 -16.23 1.13
C PRO A 153 -11.66 -15.57 0.31
N ASP A 154 -11.87 -14.27 0.53
CA ASP A 154 -12.75 -13.45 -0.30
C ASP A 154 -12.09 -13.09 -1.64
N LEU A 155 -10.75 -13.02 -1.66
CA LEU A 155 -9.95 -12.52 -2.78
C LEU A 155 -8.75 -13.44 -3.07
N VAL A 156 -8.47 -13.68 -4.35
CA VAL A 156 -7.22 -14.27 -4.84
C VAL A 156 -6.51 -13.30 -5.78
N GLY A 157 -5.26 -12.97 -5.46
CA GLY A 157 -4.37 -12.19 -6.32
C GLY A 157 -3.37 -13.10 -7.04
N LEU A 158 -3.41 -13.13 -8.37
CA LEU A 158 -2.45 -13.85 -9.20
C LEU A 158 -1.48 -12.87 -9.87
N SER A 159 -0.18 -13.13 -9.78
CA SER A 159 0.84 -12.38 -10.53
C SER A 159 1.36 -13.21 -11.71
N VAL A 160 1.35 -12.62 -12.90
CA VAL A 160 1.94 -13.17 -14.12
C VAL A 160 2.75 -12.11 -14.86
N ASN A 161 4.02 -12.39 -15.08
CA ASN A 161 5.00 -11.46 -15.67
C ASN A 161 5.55 -11.95 -17.00
N ILE A 162 5.37 -13.25 -17.29
CA ILE A 162 5.82 -13.88 -18.53
C ILE A 162 4.58 -14.24 -19.36
N GLU A 163 4.46 -13.69 -20.58
CA GLU A 163 3.30 -13.93 -21.46
C GLU A 163 3.05 -15.43 -21.73
N ALA A 164 4.11 -16.21 -21.88
CA ALA A 164 4.02 -17.66 -22.07
C ALA A 164 3.36 -18.41 -20.89
N LEU A 165 3.27 -17.80 -19.71
CA LEU A 165 2.63 -18.35 -18.52
C LEU A 165 1.18 -17.85 -18.32
N VAL A 166 0.66 -16.98 -19.18
CA VAL A 166 -0.74 -16.55 -19.14
C VAL A 166 -1.73 -17.73 -19.14
N PRO A 167 -1.53 -18.83 -19.91
CA PRO A 167 -2.40 -20.00 -19.81
C PRO A 167 -2.50 -20.57 -18.39
N LYS A 168 -1.41 -20.56 -17.61
CA LYS A 168 -1.42 -21.02 -16.21
C LYS A 168 -2.26 -20.13 -15.30
N ALA A 169 -2.28 -18.81 -15.56
CA ALA A 169 -3.19 -17.90 -14.88
C ALA A 169 -4.65 -18.28 -15.19
N VAL A 170 -4.97 -18.52 -16.46
CA VAL A 170 -6.32 -18.91 -16.91
C VAL A 170 -6.76 -20.24 -16.30
N ASP A 171 -5.89 -21.26 -16.31
CA ASP A 171 -6.16 -22.55 -15.67
C ASP A 171 -6.47 -22.38 -14.18
N THR A 172 -5.69 -21.53 -13.49
CA THR A 172 -5.91 -21.22 -12.07
C THR A 172 -7.26 -20.54 -11.85
N ILE A 173 -7.59 -19.51 -12.65
CA ILE A 173 -8.87 -18.80 -12.57
C ILE A 173 -10.04 -19.77 -12.76
N GLN A 174 -9.98 -20.61 -13.80
CA GLN A 174 -11.04 -21.58 -14.09
C GLN A 174 -11.22 -22.58 -12.94
N ALA A 175 -10.12 -23.09 -12.38
CA ALA A 175 -10.18 -24.00 -11.23
C ALA A 175 -10.83 -23.33 -10.00
N LEU A 176 -10.48 -22.06 -9.73
CA LEU A 176 -11.06 -21.29 -8.62
C LEU A 176 -12.56 -20.98 -8.84
N LYS A 177 -12.97 -20.65 -10.07
CA LYS A 177 -14.38 -20.37 -10.40
C LYS A 177 -15.28 -21.61 -10.30
N ASN A 178 -14.71 -22.82 -10.37
CA ASN A 178 -15.43 -24.08 -10.21
C ASN A 178 -15.62 -24.50 -8.73
N LEU A 179 -15.06 -23.76 -7.77
CA LEU A 179 -15.27 -24.02 -6.35
C LEU A 179 -16.69 -23.69 -5.91
N GLN A 180 -17.15 -24.33 -4.84
CA GLN A 180 -18.49 -24.08 -4.28
C GLN A 180 -18.66 -22.61 -3.83
N LYS A 181 -17.59 -21.98 -3.36
CA LYS A 181 -17.52 -20.58 -2.95
C LYS A 181 -16.34 -19.92 -3.67
N PRO A 182 -16.50 -19.50 -4.93
CA PRO A 182 -15.40 -18.94 -5.70
C PRO A 182 -15.04 -17.54 -5.18
N PRO A 183 -13.75 -17.25 -4.93
CA PRO A 183 -13.30 -15.91 -4.55
C PRO A 183 -13.38 -14.94 -5.74
N ALA A 184 -13.30 -13.64 -5.44
CA ALA A 184 -12.92 -12.65 -6.45
C ALA A 184 -11.47 -12.90 -6.89
N VAL A 185 -11.16 -12.79 -8.18
CA VAL A 185 -9.84 -13.05 -8.73
C VAL A 185 -9.31 -11.81 -9.43
N VAL A 186 -8.16 -11.33 -8.97
CA VAL A 186 -7.41 -10.19 -9.50
C VAL A 186 -6.13 -10.70 -10.13
N VAL A 187 -5.83 -10.28 -11.36
CA VAL A 187 -4.60 -10.67 -12.05
C VAL A 187 -3.72 -9.46 -12.32
N GLY A 188 -2.50 -9.48 -11.81
CA GLY A 188 -1.51 -8.43 -12.01
C GLY A 188 -0.21 -8.95 -12.61
N GLY A 189 0.81 -8.09 -12.67
CA GLY A 189 2.09 -8.38 -13.29
C GLY A 189 2.17 -7.93 -14.75
N TYR A 190 3.37 -7.94 -15.33
CA TYR A 190 3.62 -7.33 -16.64
C TYR A 190 2.76 -7.93 -17.77
N ALA A 191 2.50 -9.23 -17.71
CA ALA A 191 1.73 -9.95 -18.73
C ALA A 191 0.20 -9.92 -18.50
N SER A 192 -0.28 -9.16 -17.51
CA SER A 192 -1.71 -9.11 -17.15
C SER A 192 -2.59 -8.32 -18.13
N TYR A 193 -2.01 -7.61 -19.11
CA TYR A 193 -2.77 -6.89 -20.14
C TYR A 193 -3.18 -7.76 -21.33
N VAL A 194 -2.76 -9.03 -21.37
CA VAL A 194 -3.05 -9.91 -22.51
C VAL A 194 -4.54 -10.26 -22.53
N ASP A 195 -5.19 -10.01 -23.67
CA ASP A 195 -6.64 -10.21 -23.87
C ASP A 195 -7.12 -11.65 -23.63
N SER A 196 -6.21 -12.64 -23.64
CA SER A 196 -6.54 -14.05 -23.39
C SER A 196 -6.81 -14.37 -21.92
N ILE A 197 -6.55 -13.45 -20.99
CA ILE A 197 -6.92 -13.59 -19.59
C ILE A 197 -8.44 -13.45 -19.47
N THR A 198 -9.12 -14.58 -19.28
CA THR A 198 -10.58 -14.65 -19.19
C THR A 198 -11.00 -15.16 -17.81
N GLY A 199 -12.16 -14.70 -17.33
CA GLY A 199 -12.76 -15.13 -16.06
C GLY A 199 -12.22 -14.43 -14.80
N ALA A 200 -11.18 -13.59 -14.91
CA ALA A 200 -10.76 -12.71 -13.83
C ALA A 200 -11.78 -11.58 -13.61
N ASP A 201 -11.96 -11.16 -12.35
CA ASP A 201 -12.84 -10.04 -12.01
C ASP A 201 -12.14 -8.68 -12.22
N PHE A 202 -10.80 -8.68 -12.20
CA PHE A 202 -9.94 -7.57 -12.61
C PHE A 202 -8.62 -8.08 -13.19
N HIS A 203 -8.09 -7.40 -14.20
CA HIS A 203 -6.71 -7.60 -14.62
C HIS A 203 -6.03 -6.30 -15.08
N GLY A 204 -4.74 -6.15 -14.80
CA GLY A 204 -3.93 -5.02 -15.22
C GLY A 204 -2.64 -4.89 -14.40
N ALA A 205 -1.60 -4.30 -14.99
CA ALA A 205 -0.29 -4.22 -14.31
C ALA A 205 -0.18 -3.05 -13.32
N ASP A 206 -1.22 -2.22 -13.17
CA ASP A 206 -1.27 -1.18 -12.16
C ASP A 206 -1.75 -1.74 -10.81
N ALA A 207 -0.79 -1.92 -9.90
CA ALA A 207 -1.09 -2.37 -8.52
C ALA A 207 -2.02 -1.41 -7.77
N LEU A 208 -1.95 -0.10 -8.03
CA LEU A 208 -2.82 0.86 -7.34
C LEU A 208 -4.23 0.85 -7.91
N GLY A 209 -4.37 0.71 -9.22
CA GLY A 209 -5.65 0.42 -9.87
C GLY A 209 -6.30 -0.85 -9.33
N ALA A 210 -5.53 -1.92 -9.11
CA ALA A 210 -6.02 -3.15 -8.49
C ALA A 210 -6.51 -2.92 -7.05
N ILE A 211 -5.76 -2.19 -6.21
CA ILE A 211 -6.19 -1.85 -4.84
C ILE A 211 -7.47 -1.00 -4.85
N GLN A 212 -7.58 -0.01 -5.75
CA GLN A 212 -8.79 0.79 -5.90
C GLN A 212 -9.99 -0.06 -6.32
N TRP A 213 -9.79 -0.99 -7.24
CA TRP A 213 -10.83 -1.92 -7.65
C TRP A 213 -11.27 -2.82 -6.48
N VAL A 214 -10.33 -3.37 -5.70
CA VAL A 214 -10.63 -4.19 -4.52
C VAL A 214 -11.46 -3.39 -3.52
N ARG A 215 -11.05 -2.15 -3.20
CA ARG A 215 -11.79 -1.31 -2.26
C ARG A 215 -13.22 -1.07 -2.70
N LYS A 216 -13.42 -0.74 -3.98
CA LYS A 216 -14.74 -0.55 -4.55
C LYS A 216 -15.56 -1.84 -4.58
N HIS A 217 -14.95 -2.97 -4.94
CA HIS A 217 -15.65 -4.26 -5.08
C HIS A 217 -16.17 -4.79 -3.75
N PHE A 218 -15.43 -4.54 -2.66
CA PHE A 218 -15.79 -5.01 -1.32
C PHE A 218 -16.42 -3.92 -0.44
N ASP A 219 -16.86 -2.80 -1.03
CA ASP A 219 -17.47 -1.65 -0.34
C ASP A 219 -16.60 -1.09 0.80
N LEU A 220 -15.27 -1.11 0.61
CA LEU A 220 -14.27 -0.61 1.55
C LEU A 220 -13.91 0.86 1.33
N ASP A 221 -14.46 1.50 0.29
CA ASP A 221 -14.29 2.94 0.09
C ASP A 221 -14.97 3.72 1.23
N SER A 222 -14.32 4.81 1.63
CA SER A 222 -14.64 5.64 2.80
C SER A 222 -16.06 6.23 2.85
N SER A 223 -16.88 6.03 1.83
CA SER A 223 -18.32 6.32 1.83
C SER A 223 -19.12 5.57 2.89
N SER A 224 -18.55 4.54 3.53
CA SER A 224 -19.16 3.80 4.63
C SER A 224 -18.50 4.06 5.99
N VAL A 225 -17.46 4.90 6.07
CA VAL A 225 -16.81 5.24 7.35
C VAL A 225 -17.77 6.13 8.15
N PRO A 226 -18.26 5.67 9.33
CA PRO A 226 -19.13 6.48 10.16
C PRO A 226 -18.45 7.81 10.47
N ILE A 227 -19.19 8.91 10.41
CA ILE A 227 -18.65 10.27 10.62
C ILE A 227 -17.90 10.37 11.95
N GLU A 228 -18.30 9.57 12.94
CA GLU A 228 -17.66 9.44 14.25
C GLU A 228 -16.19 9.02 14.14
N VAL A 229 -15.86 8.10 13.22
CA VAL A 229 -14.48 7.66 12.99
C VAL A 229 -13.65 8.78 12.38
N LEU A 230 -14.21 9.53 11.44
CA LEU A 230 -13.53 10.69 10.84
C LEU A 230 -13.31 11.81 11.87
N LEU A 231 -14.27 12.02 12.77
CA LEU A 231 -14.15 13.01 13.85
C LEU A 231 -13.11 12.58 14.90
N GLU A 232 -13.05 11.30 15.26
CA GLU A 232 -12.00 10.76 16.13
C GLU A 232 -10.61 10.94 15.51
N GLU A 233 -10.47 10.65 14.21
CA GLU A 233 -9.23 10.81 13.47
C GLU A 233 -8.78 12.28 13.41
N LEU A 234 -9.69 13.19 13.06
CA LEU A 234 -9.44 14.62 13.11
C LEU A 234 -9.00 15.08 14.51
N GLY A 235 -9.71 14.64 15.55
CA GLY A 235 -9.44 14.99 16.93
C GLY A 235 -8.05 14.54 17.41
N GLN A 236 -7.68 13.29 17.10
CA GLN A 236 -6.36 12.75 17.42
C GLN A 236 -5.26 13.54 16.72
N ARG A 237 -5.46 13.95 15.46
CA ARG A 237 -4.48 14.73 14.72
C ARG A 237 -4.29 16.13 15.30
N ILE A 238 -5.37 16.82 15.61
CA ILE A 238 -5.32 18.11 16.32
C ILE A 238 -4.55 17.95 17.63
N GLN A 239 -4.80 16.87 18.39
CA GLN A 239 -4.10 16.61 19.63
C GLN A 239 -2.59 16.41 19.43
N VAL A 240 -2.17 15.65 18.41
CA VAL A 240 -0.75 15.42 18.10
C VAL A 240 -0.06 16.74 17.73
N LEU A 241 -0.61 17.48 16.77
CA LEU A 241 -0.06 18.77 16.31
C LEU A 241 0.02 19.78 17.46
N ARG A 242 -0.99 19.81 18.32
CA ARG A 242 -0.99 20.65 19.52
C ARG A 242 0.16 20.30 20.47
N LYS A 243 0.38 19.01 20.73
CA LYS A 243 1.46 18.52 21.60
C LYS A 243 2.84 18.83 21.00
N ASP A 244 3.01 18.66 19.69
CA ASP A 244 4.25 19.01 18.99
C ASP A 244 4.55 20.51 19.08
N LYS A 245 3.51 21.35 19.08
CA LYS A 245 3.63 22.81 19.33
C LYS A 245 3.77 23.18 20.82
N GLY A 246 3.80 22.20 21.73
CA GLY A 246 3.93 22.42 23.17
C GLY A 246 2.71 23.06 23.83
N LEU A 247 1.55 23.06 23.17
CA LEU A 247 0.34 23.71 23.67
C LEU A 247 -0.47 22.77 24.58
N SER A 248 -1.07 23.31 25.65
CA SER A 248 -2.14 22.64 26.38
C SER A 248 -3.48 22.78 25.65
N GLN A 249 -4.50 21.98 25.99
CA GLN A 249 -5.85 22.16 25.43
C GLN A 249 -6.38 23.57 25.67
N GLN A 250 -6.08 24.16 26.84
CA GLN A 250 -6.40 25.55 27.14
C GLN A 250 -5.62 26.51 26.24
N GLY A 251 -4.34 26.24 25.98
CA GLY A 251 -3.50 27.06 25.10
C GLY A 251 -4.04 27.09 23.66
N LEU A 252 -4.41 25.93 23.11
CA LEU A 252 -5.04 25.86 21.79
C LEU A 252 -6.40 26.56 21.76
N ALA A 253 -7.22 26.37 22.80
CA ALA A 253 -8.51 27.03 22.92
C ALA A 253 -8.38 28.56 22.88
N THR A 254 -7.45 29.11 23.67
CA THR A 254 -7.17 30.56 23.67
C THR A 254 -6.66 31.04 22.31
N ALA A 255 -5.73 30.32 21.68
CA ALA A 255 -5.17 30.71 20.38
C ALA A 255 -6.19 30.66 19.24
N ALA A 256 -7.13 29.71 19.28
CA ALA A 256 -8.18 29.56 18.28
C ALA A 256 -9.45 30.38 18.59
N GLY A 257 -9.52 31.07 19.74
CA GLY A 257 -10.71 31.79 20.19
C GLY A 257 -11.90 30.89 20.54
N LEU A 258 -11.63 29.70 21.09
CA LEU A 258 -12.62 28.66 21.40
C LEU A 258 -12.63 28.33 22.90
N ASP A 259 -13.68 27.64 23.35
CA ASP A 259 -13.75 27.12 24.71
C ASP A 259 -12.88 25.85 24.88
N ARG A 260 -12.27 25.69 26.05
CA ARG A 260 -11.42 24.52 26.35
C ARG A 260 -12.21 23.21 26.27
N SER A 261 -13.45 23.19 26.77
CA SER A 261 -14.30 22.00 26.72
C SER A 261 -14.67 21.63 25.28
N TYR A 262 -14.83 22.63 24.41
CA TYR A 262 -15.05 22.42 22.98
C TYR A 262 -13.81 21.79 22.32
N ILE A 263 -12.61 22.35 22.55
CA ILE A 263 -11.35 21.72 22.08
C ILE A 263 -11.20 20.29 22.59
N SER A 264 -11.53 20.05 23.86
CA SER A 264 -11.50 18.70 24.42
C SER A 264 -12.47 17.78 23.68
N ALA A 265 -13.70 18.20 23.45
CA ALA A 265 -14.69 17.40 22.75
C ALA A 265 -14.31 17.12 21.28
N VAL A 266 -13.71 18.10 20.59
CA VAL A 266 -13.14 17.94 19.25
C VAL A 266 -12.00 16.92 19.25
N GLU A 267 -11.05 17.02 20.17
CA GLU A 267 -9.91 16.08 20.26
C GLU A 267 -10.33 14.62 20.51
N HIS A 268 -11.50 14.42 21.11
CA HIS A 268 -12.08 13.09 21.35
C HIS A 268 -13.12 12.68 20.31
N GLY A 269 -13.27 13.41 19.20
CA GLY A 269 -14.22 13.08 18.13
C GLY A 269 -15.70 13.25 18.48
N LYS A 270 -16.02 13.93 19.58
CA LYS A 270 -17.40 14.09 20.09
C LYS A 270 -18.13 15.30 19.52
N GLN A 271 -17.50 16.06 18.63
CA GLN A 271 -18.08 17.28 18.04
C GLN A 271 -17.82 17.35 16.54
N ASN A 272 -18.86 17.72 15.80
CA ASN A 272 -18.74 18.10 14.41
C ASN A 272 -18.23 19.55 14.32
N VAL A 273 -17.16 19.76 13.56
CA VAL A 273 -16.43 21.03 13.54
C VAL A 273 -16.75 21.78 12.25
N SER A 274 -17.19 23.04 12.39
CA SER A 274 -17.40 23.89 11.22
C SER A 274 -16.07 24.16 10.50
N PHE A 275 -16.14 24.40 9.18
CA PHE A 275 -14.94 24.72 8.40
C PHE A 275 -14.22 25.99 8.91
N ALA A 276 -14.97 26.99 9.37
CA ALA A 276 -14.40 28.21 9.96
C ALA A 276 -13.63 27.91 11.24
N THR A 277 -14.15 27.01 12.08
CA THR A 277 -13.48 26.55 13.30
C THR A 277 -12.22 25.74 12.98
N LEU A 278 -12.28 24.85 11.99
CA LEU A 278 -11.12 24.11 11.49
C LEU A 278 -10.02 25.06 11.00
N LYS A 279 -10.38 26.10 10.27
CA LYS A 279 -9.44 27.15 9.84
C LYS A 279 -8.81 27.87 11.03
N GLY A 280 -9.59 28.24 12.04
CA GLY A 280 -9.08 28.87 13.26
C GLY A 280 -8.12 27.96 14.05
N ILE A 281 -8.42 26.66 14.13
CA ILE A 281 -7.53 25.67 14.74
C ILE A 281 -6.24 25.50 13.91
N GLY A 282 -6.36 25.46 12.59
CA GLY A 282 -5.22 25.38 11.67
C GLY A 282 -4.27 26.56 11.83
N ASP A 283 -4.80 27.78 11.81
CA ASP A 283 -4.04 29.01 12.07
C ASP A 283 -3.34 28.96 13.44
N ALA A 284 -4.05 28.54 14.50
CA ALA A 284 -3.47 28.41 15.83
C ALA A 284 -2.35 27.37 15.92
N LEU A 285 -2.35 26.37 15.03
CA LEU A 285 -1.35 25.30 14.94
C LEU A 285 -0.27 25.55 13.89
N ASP A 286 -0.33 26.65 13.13
CA ASP A 286 0.54 26.94 11.96
C ASP A 286 0.49 25.85 10.87
N VAL A 287 -0.70 25.31 10.60
CA VAL A 287 -0.94 24.30 9.56
C VAL A 287 -2.14 24.66 8.70
N SER A 288 -2.20 24.14 7.48
CA SER A 288 -3.38 24.33 6.62
C SER A 288 -4.55 23.45 7.08
N VAL A 289 -5.78 23.81 6.70
CA VAL A 289 -6.94 22.93 6.90
C VAL A 289 -6.72 21.58 6.22
N GLY A 290 -6.03 21.56 5.07
CA GLY A 290 -5.62 20.34 4.38
C GLY A 290 -4.81 19.41 5.29
N ASP A 291 -3.85 19.94 6.05
CA ASP A 291 -3.02 19.13 6.95
C ASP A 291 -3.85 18.53 8.11
N LEU A 292 -4.89 19.22 8.55
CA LEU A 292 -5.82 18.73 9.57
C LEU A 292 -6.71 17.59 9.05
N VAL A 293 -7.09 17.61 7.77
CA VAL A 293 -8.09 16.68 7.20
C VAL A 293 -7.52 15.65 6.22
N ALA A 294 -6.26 15.76 5.79
CA ALA A 294 -5.64 14.86 4.82
C ALA A 294 -5.34 13.47 5.42
N GLY A 295 -6.36 12.61 5.47
CA GLY A 295 -6.24 11.17 5.67
C GLY A 295 -5.89 10.47 4.36
#